data_AF-A0A1F7TU58-F1
#
_entry.id   AF-A0A1F7TU58-F1
#
_cell.length_a   1.000
_cell.length_b   1.000
_cell.length_c   1.000
_cell.angle_alpha   90.00
_cell.angle_beta   90.00
_cell.angle_gamma   90.00
#
_symmetry.space_group_name_H-M   'P 1'
#
loop_
_entity.id
_entity.type
_entity.pdbx_description
1 polymer ?
#
loop_
_entity_poly.entity_id
_entity_poly.type
_entity_poly.pdbx_seq_one_letter_code
_entity_poly.pdbx_strand_id
1 'polypeptide(L)'
;MRDYVYLWLVAAFGAVWGAYYFLRPDLRRKLLFSSAVSFFLGFTEPIFIPSYWIPQFKAIPLGKELFLESLLFCGVLGGFCACSWQVAARRGLFELRRIHPALTLTAPAVFLAVYLPGGTEVPVNFVYFAGGAMALGTGVLIGFLGREAAPPILLTGLAATLIYGVIYYVFWVTFPSLRASYQLVNFSGLAVATIPIEEFVWIGAFSLYWAPLYEIWRGRYPRL
;
A
#
# COMPACT_ATOMS: atom_id res chain seq x y z
N MET A 1 -10.32 14.95 20.51
CA MET A 1 -9.27 14.19 19.80
C MET A 1 -9.80 13.17 18.77
N ARG A 2 -11.12 12.87 18.70
CA ARG A 2 -11.66 11.82 17.81
C ARG A 2 -11.50 12.11 16.31
N ASP A 3 -11.53 13.39 15.92
CA ASP A 3 -11.61 13.79 14.51
C ASP A 3 -10.26 13.74 13.76
N TYR A 4 -9.16 13.51 14.48
CA TYR A 4 -7.80 13.57 13.92
C TYR A 4 -7.05 12.23 13.97
N VAL A 5 -7.70 11.13 14.36
CA VAL A 5 -7.02 9.82 14.51
C VAL A 5 -6.27 9.41 13.26
N TYR A 6 -6.85 9.64 12.08
CA TYR A 6 -6.22 9.28 10.83
C TYR A 6 -5.05 10.18 10.47
N LEU A 7 -5.14 11.48 10.78
CA LEU A 7 -4.00 12.39 10.66
C LEU A 7 -2.85 11.97 11.59
N TRP A 8 -3.16 11.51 12.80
CA TRP A 8 -2.15 10.96 13.71
C TRP A 8 -1.54 9.65 13.17
N LEU A 9 -2.35 8.80 12.54
CA LEU A 9 -1.86 7.59 11.89
C LEU A 9 -0.95 7.91 10.71
N VAL A 10 -1.35 8.87 9.86
CA VAL A 10 -0.54 9.41 8.76
C VAL A 10 0.77 9.98 9.30
N ALA A 11 0.73 10.73 10.40
CA ALA A 11 1.93 11.27 11.04
C ALA A 11 2.85 10.16 11.59
N ALA A 12 2.29 9.10 12.18
CA ALA A 12 3.07 7.96 12.68
C ALA A 12 3.81 7.23 11.54
N PHE A 13 3.11 6.92 10.45
CA PHE A 13 3.76 6.37 9.26
C PHE A 13 4.70 7.37 8.60
N GLY A 14 4.37 8.66 8.63
CA GLY A 14 5.19 9.76 8.14
C GLY A 14 6.52 9.87 8.89
N ALA A 15 6.53 9.59 10.19
CA ALA A 15 7.75 9.53 10.98
C ALA A 15 8.65 8.36 10.56
N VAL A 16 8.08 7.18 10.29
CA VAL A 16 8.84 6.02 9.76
C VAL A 16 9.39 6.32 8.37
N TRP A 17 8.55 6.89 7.50
CA TRP A 17 8.95 7.34 6.17
C TRP A 17 10.07 8.38 6.25
N GLY A 18 9.97 9.35 7.17
CA GLY A 18 11.00 10.36 7.41
C GLY A 18 12.30 9.73 7.89
N ALA A 19 12.23 8.77 8.81
CA ALA A 19 13.37 8.00 9.24
C ALA A 19 14.03 7.27 8.06
N TYR A 20 13.25 6.66 7.16
CA TYR A 20 13.81 6.04 5.94
C TYR A 20 14.53 7.07 5.07
N TYR A 21 13.92 8.25 4.86
CA TYR A 21 14.50 9.32 4.04
C TYR A 21 15.84 9.83 4.58
N PHE A 22 15.93 10.04 5.90
CA PHE A 22 17.14 10.56 6.53
C PHE A 22 18.22 9.48 6.71
N LEU A 23 17.84 8.26 7.12
CA LEU A 23 18.78 7.17 7.39
C LEU A 23 19.30 6.49 6.11
N ARG A 24 18.55 6.54 5.00
CA ARG A 24 18.91 5.86 3.74
C ARG A 24 18.94 6.81 2.54
N PRO A 25 19.97 7.67 2.44
CA PRO A 25 20.15 8.58 1.31
C PRO A 25 20.15 7.89 -0.06
N ASP A 26 20.65 6.65 -0.11
CA ASP A 26 20.72 5.82 -1.31
C ASP A 26 19.33 5.39 -1.85
N LEU A 27 18.31 5.38 -1.00
CA LEU A 27 16.93 5.00 -1.36
C LEU A 27 16.01 6.21 -1.60
N ARG A 28 16.46 7.46 -1.36
CA ARG A 28 15.58 8.65 -1.41
C ARG A 28 14.80 8.78 -2.72
N ARG A 29 15.43 8.51 -3.85
CA ARG A 29 14.76 8.60 -5.16
C ARG A 29 13.64 7.57 -5.29
N LYS A 30 13.87 6.34 -4.81
CA LYS A 30 12.85 5.29 -4.75
C LYS A 30 11.72 5.70 -3.82
N LEU A 31 12.06 6.14 -2.62
CA LEU A 31 11.11 6.57 -1.61
C LEU A 31 10.20 7.68 -2.15
N LEU A 32 10.78 8.75 -2.70
CA LEU A 32 10.04 9.88 -3.26
C LEU A 32 9.21 9.49 -4.49
N PHE A 33 9.77 8.68 -5.40
CA PHE A 33 9.04 8.22 -6.57
C PHE A 33 7.81 7.40 -6.16
N SER A 34 7.99 6.39 -5.33
CA SER A 34 6.88 5.55 -4.87
C SER A 34 5.85 6.36 -4.11
N SER A 35 6.27 7.35 -3.32
CA SER A 35 5.36 8.24 -2.61
C SER A 35 4.55 9.12 -3.57
N ALA A 36 5.21 9.72 -4.56
CA ALA A 36 4.55 10.60 -5.54
C ALA A 36 3.54 9.83 -6.40
N VAL A 37 3.87 8.61 -6.82
CA VAL A 37 2.94 7.77 -7.60
C VAL A 37 1.76 7.33 -6.74
N SER A 38 2.01 6.85 -5.51
CA SER A 38 0.92 6.41 -4.62
C SER A 38 0.04 7.53 -4.12
N PHE A 39 0.54 8.76 -4.01
CA PHE A 39 -0.24 9.91 -3.57
C PHE A 39 -1.55 10.07 -4.38
N PHE A 40 -1.49 9.84 -5.69
CA PHE A 40 -2.67 9.92 -6.56
C PHE A 40 -3.70 8.81 -6.31
N LEU A 41 -3.33 7.70 -5.66
CA LEU A 41 -4.30 6.69 -5.24
C LEU A 41 -5.22 7.21 -4.14
N GLY A 42 -4.87 8.27 -3.42
CA GLY A 42 -5.79 8.90 -2.46
C GLY A 42 -7.09 9.38 -3.12
N PHE A 43 -7.05 9.77 -4.40
CA PHE A 43 -8.25 10.14 -5.16
C PHE A 43 -9.22 8.97 -5.38
N THR A 44 -8.79 7.72 -5.14
CA THR A 44 -9.66 6.54 -5.25
C THR A 44 -10.44 6.25 -3.97
N GLU A 45 -10.21 6.98 -2.87
CA GLU A 45 -10.95 6.82 -1.61
C GLU A 45 -12.48 6.74 -1.77
N PRO A 46 -13.14 7.60 -2.58
CA PRO A 46 -14.60 7.56 -2.72
C PRO A 46 -15.13 6.21 -3.25
N ILE A 47 -14.31 5.43 -3.95
CA ILE A 47 -14.70 4.12 -4.48
C ILE A 47 -14.77 3.08 -3.33
N PHE A 48 -13.99 3.27 -2.27
CA PHE A 48 -13.96 2.36 -1.12
C PHE A 48 -15.07 2.65 -0.09
N ILE A 49 -15.76 3.78 -0.21
CA ILE A 49 -16.86 4.20 0.66
C ILE A 49 -18.21 3.92 -0.02
N PRO A 50 -19.22 3.36 0.67
CA PRO A 50 -19.19 2.73 1.99
C PRO A 50 -19.01 1.21 1.84
N SER A 51 -17.97 0.74 1.15
CA SER A 51 -17.82 -0.70 0.87
C SER A 51 -17.35 -1.46 2.10
N TYR A 52 -16.13 -1.24 2.56
CA TYR A 52 -15.61 -1.81 3.81
C TYR A 52 -15.26 -0.73 4.85
N TRP A 53 -15.33 0.52 4.41
CA TRP A 53 -14.73 1.67 5.07
C TRP A 53 -15.71 2.85 5.08
N ILE A 54 -15.90 3.44 6.25
CA ILE A 54 -16.67 4.68 6.48
C ILE A 54 -15.86 5.53 7.46
N PRO A 55 -15.01 6.46 6.98
CA PRO A 55 -14.13 7.21 7.84
C PRO A 55 -14.94 8.04 8.85
N GLN A 56 -14.69 7.82 10.13
CA GLN A 56 -15.29 8.59 11.24
C GLN A 56 -14.53 9.92 11.50
N PHE A 57 -13.58 10.25 10.63
CA PHE A 57 -12.69 11.40 10.73
C PHE A 57 -12.73 12.20 9.42
N LYS A 58 -12.63 13.52 9.54
CA LYS A 58 -12.76 14.46 8.42
C LYS A 58 -11.92 15.71 8.70
N ALA A 59 -10.65 15.54 9.05
CA ALA A 59 -9.89 16.69 9.53
C ALA A 59 -9.63 17.70 8.41
N ILE A 60 -9.40 17.28 7.16
CA ILE A 60 -9.20 18.19 6.03
C ILE A 60 -9.98 17.72 4.78
N PRO A 61 -11.26 18.14 4.61
CA PRO A 61 -12.06 17.76 3.46
C PRO A 61 -11.59 18.42 2.16
N LEU A 62 -11.50 17.64 1.08
CA LEU A 62 -11.29 18.10 -0.30
C LEU A 62 -12.54 17.89 -1.17
N GLY A 63 -13.49 17.10 -0.70
CA GLY A 63 -14.77 16.81 -1.33
C GLY A 63 -15.72 16.14 -0.35
N LYS A 64 -16.82 15.57 -0.85
CA LYS A 64 -17.84 14.90 -0.01
C LYS A 64 -17.28 13.68 0.73
N GLU A 65 -16.46 12.90 0.04
CA GLU A 65 -15.92 11.60 0.48
C GLU A 65 -14.40 11.50 0.19
N LEU A 66 -13.74 12.65 0.05
CA LEU A 66 -12.31 12.75 -0.22
C LEU A 66 -11.66 13.70 0.79
N PHE A 67 -10.60 13.22 1.45
CA PHE A 67 -9.88 13.97 2.48
C PHE A 67 -8.38 14.06 2.14
N LEU A 68 -7.72 15.15 2.54
CA LEU A 68 -6.29 15.35 2.25
C LEU A 68 -5.44 14.25 2.90
N GLU A 69 -5.84 13.80 4.07
CA GLU A 69 -5.19 12.75 4.84
C GLU A 69 -5.09 11.45 4.05
N SER A 70 -6.03 11.17 3.15
CA SER A 70 -6.03 9.96 2.32
C SER A 70 -4.97 10.02 1.23
N LEU A 71 -4.77 11.20 0.61
CA LEU A 71 -3.67 11.41 -0.34
C LEU A 71 -2.32 11.33 0.38
N LEU A 72 -2.21 11.94 1.57
CA LEU A 72 -1.00 11.86 2.38
C LEU A 72 -0.72 10.43 2.85
N PHE A 73 -1.73 9.70 3.28
CA PHE A 73 -1.63 8.31 3.71
C PHE A 73 -1.10 7.43 2.57
N CYS A 74 -1.73 7.50 1.39
CA CYS A 74 -1.27 6.75 0.23
C CYS A 74 0.15 7.13 -0.17
N GLY A 75 0.51 8.41 -0.16
CA GLY A 75 1.87 8.87 -0.46
C GLY A 75 2.90 8.33 0.53
N VAL A 76 2.65 8.49 1.82
CA VAL A 76 3.53 7.98 2.89
C VAL A 76 3.68 6.46 2.79
N LEU A 77 2.57 5.72 2.65
CA LEU A 77 2.60 4.27 2.49
C LEU A 77 3.37 3.84 1.25
N GLY A 78 3.21 4.52 0.11
CA GLY A 78 3.92 4.19 -1.13
C GLY A 78 5.43 4.12 -0.94
N GLY A 79 6.02 5.17 -0.35
CA GLY A 79 7.45 5.19 -0.03
C GLY A 79 7.83 4.14 1.01
N PHE A 80 7.12 4.12 2.15
CA PHE A 80 7.36 3.21 3.26
C PHE A 80 7.35 1.74 2.81
N CYS A 81 6.28 1.31 2.13
CA CYS A 81 6.13 -0.06 1.66
C CYS A 81 7.23 -0.43 0.67
N ALA A 82 7.51 0.42 -0.32
CA ALA A 82 8.48 0.11 -1.37
C ALA A 82 9.93 -0.08 -0.87
N CYS A 83 10.28 0.45 0.31
CA CYS A 83 11.66 0.48 0.82
C CYS A 83 11.88 -0.35 2.09
N SER A 84 10.84 -0.95 2.67
CA SER A 84 10.91 -1.51 4.03
C SER A 84 11.97 -2.61 4.20
N TRP A 85 12.07 -3.55 3.26
CA TRP A 85 13.11 -4.57 3.34
C TRP A 85 14.51 -4.01 3.13
N GLN A 86 14.69 -3.12 2.15
CA GLN A 86 15.98 -2.48 1.92
C GLN A 86 16.47 -1.79 3.18
N VAL A 87 15.60 -1.06 3.88
CA VAL A 87 15.92 -0.37 5.14
C VAL A 87 16.28 -1.39 6.22
N ALA A 88 15.42 -2.37 6.47
CA ALA A 88 15.60 -3.38 7.51
C ALA A 88 16.89 -4.19 7.32
N ALA A 89 17.17 -4.62 6.09
CA ALA A 89 18.32 -5.46 5.76
C ALA A 89 19.56 -4.66 5.31
N ARG A 90 19.52 -3.32 5.37
CA ARG A 90 20.59 -2.41 4.90
C ARG A 90 21.06 -2.73 3.47
N ARG A 91 20.13 -3.07 2.57
CA ARG A 91 20.39 -3.38 1.16
C ARG A 91 20.11 -2.18 0.26
N GLY A 92 20.89 -2.00 -0.80
CA GLY A 92 20.63 -0.99 -1.82
C GLY A 92 19.42 -1.31 -2.70
N LEU A 93 19.30 -0.59 -3.82
CA LEU A 93 18.28 -0.84 -4.84
C LEU A 93 18.43 -2.25 -5.42
N PHE A 94 17.32 -2.84 -5.84
CA PHE A 94 17.36 -4.17 -6.47
C PHE A 94 18.00 -4.09 -7.84
N GLU A 95 18.81 -5.10 -8.16
CA GLU A 95 19.30 -5.34 -9.50
C GLU A 95 18.30 -6.29 -10.17
N LEU A 96 17.51 -5.74 -11.09
CA LEU A 96 16.42 -6.46 -11.74
C LEU A 96 16.66 -6.56 -13.25
N ARG A 97 16.14 -7.63 -13.85
CA ARG A 97 16.10 -7.78 -15.32
C ARG A 97 15.31 -6.62 -15.93
N ARG A 98 15.76 -6.19 -17.12
CA ARG A 98 15.04 -5.19 -17.91
C ARG A 98 13.70 -5.74 -18.41
N ILE A 99 12.63 -5.02 -18.08
CA ILE A 99 11.28 -5.26 -18.59
C ILE A 99 10.66 -3.93 -19.02
N HIS A 100 9.57 -3.98 -19.78
CA HIS A 100 8.89 -2.78 -20.26
C HIS A 100 8.11 -2.10 -19.12
N PRO A 101 8.26 -0.78 -18.87
CA PRO A 101 7.57 -0.10 -17.78
C PRO A 101 6.04 -0.21 -17.80
N ALA A 102 5.42 -0.37 -18.98
CA ALA A 102 3.98 -0.61 -19.06
C ALA A 102 3.51 -1.87 -18.29
N LEU A 103 4.40 -2.83 -17.97
CA LEU A 103 4.05 -3.96 -17.11
C LEU A 103 3.70 -3.52 -15.68
N THR A 104 4.07 -2.32 -15.24
CA THR A 104 3.58 -1.73 -13.98
C THR A 104 2.13 -1.23 -14.06
N LEU A 105 1.44 -1.42 -15.19
CA LEU A 105 0.00 -1.18 -15.31
C LEU A 105 -0.81 -2.47 -15.11
N THR A 106 -0.16 -3.60 -14.83
CA THR A 106 -0.81 -4.90 -14.63
C THR A 106 -1.83 -4.90 -13.49
N ALA A 107 -1.52 -4.39 -12.30
CA ALA A 107 -2.49 -4.37 -11.21
C ALA A 107 -3.66 -3.41 -11.51
N PRO A 108 -3.44 -2.16 -11.99
CA PRO A 108 -4.54 -1.31 -12.45
C PRO A 108 -5.40 -1.97 -13.55
N ALA A 109 -4.77 -2.63 -14.52
CA ALA A 109 -5.48 -3.31 -15.60
C ALA A 109 -6.30 -4.51 -15.09
N VAL A 110 -5.74 -5.33 -14.20
CA VAL A 110 -6.47 -6.43 -13.54
C VAL A 110 -7.61 -5.89 -12.71
N PHE A 111 -7.38 -4.83 -11.91
CA PHE A 111 -8.42 -4.20 -11.13
C PHE A 111 -9.58 -3.74 -12.01
N LEU A 112 -9.30 -3.01 -13.10
CA LEU A 112 -10.33 -2.55 -14.04
C LEU A 112 -11.01 -3.73 -14.77
N ALA A 113 -10.27 -4.75 -15.17
CA ALA A 113 -10.82 -5.91 -15.87
C ALA A 113 -11.73 -6.76 -14.99
N VAL A 114 -11.50 -6.82 -13.68
CA VAL A 114 -12.37 -7.53 -12.74
C VAL A 114 -13.51 -6.62 -12.26
N TYR A 115 -13.25 -5.31 -12.10
CA TYR A 115 -14.23 -4.33 -11.65
C TYR A 115 -15.33 -4.04 -12.69
N LEU A 116 -14.96 -3.77 -13.95
CA LEU A 116 -15.91 -3.32 -14.98
C LEU A 116 -17.02 -4.34 -15.31
N PRO A 117 -16.76 -5.66 -15.42
CA PRO A 117 -17.79 -6.65 -15.72
C PRO A 117 -18.68 -7.01 -14.52
N GLY A 118 -18.23 -6.74 -13.29
CA GLY A 118 -18.92 -7.15 -12.07
C GLY A 118 -20.25 -6.43 -11.82
N GLY A 119 -20.47 -5.27 -12.46
CA GLY A 119 -21.66 -4.45 -12.27
C GLY A 119 -21.83 -3.95 -10.82
N THR A 120 -22.76 -3.04 -10.61
CA THR A 120 -23.12 -2.51 -9.27
C THR A 120 -23.99 -3.46 -8.45
N GLU A 121 -24.27 -4.67 -8.95
CA GLU A 121 -25.25 -5.60 -8.38
C GLU A 121 -24.64 -6.63 -7.42
N VAL A 122 -23.34 -6.91 -7.54
CA VAL A 122 -22.62 -7.68 -6.51
C VAL A 122 -22.11 -6.70 -5.46
N PRO A 123 -22.47 -6.83 -4.17
CA PRO A 123 -21.87 -6.03 -3.11
C PRO A 123 -20.39 -6.39 -2.99
N VAL A 124 -19.56 -5.68 -3.76
CA VAL A 124 -18.13 -5.94 -3.86
C VAL A 124 -17.40 -5.25 -2.72
N ASN A 125 -16.66 -6.04 -1.93
CA ASN A 125 -15.69 -5.48 -1.00
C ASN A 125 -14.37 -5.17 -1.75
N PHE A 126 -14.13 -3.89 -1.96
CA PHE A 126 -12.99 -3.39 -2.73
C PHE A 126 -11.62 -3.71 -2.11
N VAL A 127 -11.55 -4.05 -0.82
CA VAL A 127 -10.29 -4.48 -0.18
C VAL A 127 -9.75 -5.75 -0.86
N TYR A 128 -10.63 -6.70 -1.21
CA TYR A 128 -10.25 -7.95 -1.85
C TYR A 128 -9.86 -7.75 -3.30
N PHE A 129 -10.57 -6.89 -4.03
CA PHE A 129 -10.29 -6.63 -5.44
C PHE A 129 -8.96 -5.89 -5.59
N ALA A 130 -8.73 -4.85 -4.80
CA ALA A 130 -7.46 -4.12 -4.80
C ALA A 130 -6.31 -5.05 -4.38
N GLY A 131 -6.46 -5.77 -3.26
CA GLY A 131 -5.44 -6.71 -2.77
C GLY A 131 -5.14 -7.82 -3.78
N GLY A 132 -6.18 -8.45 -4.34
CA GLY A 132 -6.06 -9.50 -5.35
C GLY A 132 -5.40 -9.01 -6.63
N ALA A 133 -5.78 -7.84 -7.15
CA ALA A 133 -5.17 -7.25 -8.34
C ALA A 133 -3.68 -6.95 -8.14
N MET A 134 -3.30 -6.43 -6.96
CA MET A 134 -1.90 -6.19 -6.61
C MET A 134 -1.10 -7.48 -6.45
N ALA A 135 -1.70 -8.52 -5.83
CA ALA A 135 -1.06 -9.83 -5.70
C ALA A 135 -0.84 -10.50 -7.07
N LEU A 136 -1.87 -10.52 -7.93
CA LEU A 136 -1.76 -11.05 -9.30
C LEU A 136 -0.78 -10.25 -10.15
N GLY A 137 -0.85 -8.92 -10.09
CA GLY A 137 0.11 -8.03 -10.76
C GLY A 137 1.55 -8.29 -10.31
N THR A 138 1.78 -8.52 -9.03
CA THR A 138 3.10 -8.92 -8.50
C THR A 138 3.55 -10.24 -9.10
N GLY A 139 2.67 -11.25 -9.18
CA GLY A 139 2.98 -12.54 -9.80
C GLY A 139 3.41 -12.39 -11.26
N VAL A 140 2.69 -11.56 -12.03
CA VAL A 140 3.07 -11.22 -13.41
C VAL A 140 4.44 -10.54 -13.46
N LEU A 141 4.67 -9.52 -12.63
CA LEU A 141 5.96 -8.83 -12.57
C LEU A 141 7.10 -9.79 -12.26
N ILE A 142 6.97 -10.66 -11.25
CA ILE A 142 7.97 -11.68 -10.91
C ILE A 142 8.21 -12.62 -12.09
N GLY A 143 7.15 -13.04 -12.81
CA GLY A 143 7.27 -13.88 -14.00
C GLY A 143 8.16 -13.27 -15.09
N PHE A 144 8.04 -11.97 -15.34
CA PHE A 144 8.86 -11.25 -16.33
C PHE A 144 10.26 -10.86 -15.80
N LEU A 145 10.36 -10.49 -14.52
CA LEU A 145 11.63 -10.12 -13.88
C LEU A 145 12.54 -11.33 -13.65
N GLY A 146 11.97 -12.52 -13.51
CA GLY A 146 12.67 -13.76 -13.19
C GLY A 146 12.55 -14.14 -11.71
N ARG A 147 12.75 -15.43 -11.42
CA ARG A 147 12.57 -15.99 -10.06
C ARG A 147 13.48 -15.35 -9.01
N GLU A 148 14.64 -14.85 -9.41
CA GLU A 148 15.60 -14.16 -8.52
C GLU A 148 15.07 -12.83 -7.99
N ALA A 149 14.09 -12.22 -8.66
CA ALA A 149 13.41 -11.02 -8.18
C ALA A 149 12.42 -11.32 -7.04
N ALA A 150 11.97 -12.58 -6.89
CA ALA A 150 10.93 -12.92 -5.93
C ALA A 150 11.39 -12.70 -4.47
N PRO A 151 12.55 -13.19 -4.00
CA PRO A 151 12.96 -12.98 -2.61
C PRO A 151 12.98 -11.51 -2.16
N PRO A 152 13.64 -10.56 -2.85
CA PRO A 152 13.63 -9.17 -2.41
C PRO A 152 12.24 -8.54 -2.42
N ILE A 153 11.37 -8.90 -3.38
CA ILE A 153 9.97 -8.42 -3.43
C ILE A 153 9.16 -8.97 -2.25
N LEU A 154 9.21 -10.29 -2.03
CA LEU A 154 8.47 -10.98 -0.97
C LEU A 154 8.90 -10.50 0.43
N LEU A 155 10.21 -10.33 0.64
CA LEU A 155 10.75 -9.80 1.89
C LEU A 155 10.36 -8.34 2.12
N THR A 156 10.21 -7.55 1.04
CA THR A 156 9.67 -6.18 1.14
C THR A 156 8.23 -6.21 1.62
N GLY A 157 7.39 -7.06 1.02
CA GLY A 157 6.01 -7.28 1.48
C GLY A 157 5.95 -7.66 2.95
N LEU A 158 6.69 -8.69 3.35
CA LEU A 158 6.73 -9.15 4.73
C LEU A 158 7.20 -8.07 5.71
N ALA A 159 8.32 -7.39 5.41
CA ALA A 159 8.86 -6.35 6.29
C ALA A 159 7.88 -5.19 6.46
N ALA A 160 7.26 -4.72 5.38
CA ALA A 160 6.27 -3.66 5.43
C ALA A 160 5.03 -4.08 6.22
N THR A 161 4.49 -5.28 5.99
CA THR A 161 3.32 -5.79 6.72
C THR A 161 3.58 -5.91 8.22
N LEU A 162 4.77 -6.36 8.63
CA LEU A 162 5.12 -6.47 10.04
C LEU A 162 5.21 -5.09 10.71
N ILE A 163 5.90 -4.13 10.08
CA ILE A 163 6.04 -2.78 10.61
C ILE A 163 4.67 -2.07 10.64
N TYR A 164 3.89 -2.22 9.57
CA TYR A 164 2.51 -1.73 9.50
C TYR A 164 1.67 -2.31 10.61
N GLY A 165 1.68 -3.64 10.78
CA GLY A 165 0.89 -4.34 11.76
C GLY A 165 1.15 -3.86 13.19
N VAL A 166 2.40 -3.58 13.56
CA VAL A 166 2.75 -3.05 14.89
C VAL A 166 2.16 -1.65 15.09
N ILE A 167 2.38 -0.74 14.15
CA ILE A 167 1.88 0.65 14.24
C ILE A 167 0.35 0.65 14.24
N TYR A 168 -0.25 -0.10 13.33
CA TYR A 168 -1.69 -0.18 13.16
C TYR A 168 -2.36 -0.81 14.38
N TYR A 169 -1.75 -1.84 14.98
CA TYR A 169 -2.26 -2.45 16.21
C TYR A 169 -2.32 -1.46 17.37
N VAL A 170 -1.28 -0.65 17.58
CA VAL A 170 -1.29 0.40 18.61
C VAL A 170 -2.47 1.34 18.37
N PHE A 171 -2.67 1.81 17.14
CA PHE A 171 -3.79 2.69 16.83
C PHE A 171 -5.16 2.01 16.97
N TRP A 172 -5.26 0.74 16.58
CA TRP A 172 -6.47 -0.06 16.66
C TRP A 172 -6.99 -0.22 18.09
N VAL A 173 -6.09 -0.52 19.04
CA VAL A 173 -6.47 -0.69 20.44
C VAL A 173 -6.67 0.65 21.15
N THR A 174 -5.90 1.68 20.79
CA THR A 174 -5.95 3.00 21.44
C THR A 174 -7.13 3.85 20.96
N PHE A 175 -7.56 3.72 19.70
CA PHE A 175 -8.57 4.59 19.11
C PHE A 175 -9.81 3.83 18.62
N PRO A 176 -10.89 3.77 19.43
CA PRO A 176 -12.15 3.17 19.02
C PRO A 176 -12.77 3.77 17.75
N SER A 177 -12.50 5.05 17.44
CA SER A 177 -12.99 5.69 16.22
C SER A 177 -12.37 5.11 14.95
N LEU A 178 -11.13 4.60 15.01
CA LEU A 178 -10.52 3.89 13.90
C LEU A 178 -11.29 2.58 13.64
N ARG A 179 -11.58 1.81 14.69
CA ARG A 179 -12.36 0.57 14.60
C ARG A 179 -13.78 0.80 14.08
N ALA A 180 -14.43 1.85 14.57
CA ALA A 180 -15.75 2.27 14.11
C ALA A 180 -15.77 2.74 12.65
N SER A 181 -14.61 2.99 12.04
CA SER A 181 -14.53 3.33 10.62
C SER A 181 -14.62 2.10 9.71
N TYR A 182 -14.55 0.89 10.26
CA TYR A 182 -14.66 -0.36 9.49
C TYR A 182 -16.06 -0.95 9.53
N GLN A 183 -16.57 -1.36 8.36
CA GLN A 183 -17.75 -2.21 8.26
C GLN A 183 -17.35 -3.68 8.36
N LEU A 184 -17.08 -4.14 9.59
CA LEU A 184 -16.58 -5.49 9.87
C LEU A 184 -17.48 -6.62 9.34
N VAL A 185 -18.77 -6.36 9.13
CA VAL A 185 -19.71 -7.30 8.52
C VAL A 185 -19.33 -7.68 7.07
N ASN A 186 -18.56 -6.83 6.39
CA ASN A 186 -18.12 -7.07 5.01
C ASN A 186 -16.75 -7.79 4.93
N PHE A 187 -16.18 -8.19 6.07
CA PHE A 187 -14.91 -8.93 6.19
C PHE A 187 -15.20 -10.43 6.42
N SER A 188 -14.18 -11.28 6.26
CA SER A 188 -14.29 -12.74 6.44
C SER A 188 -14.57 -13.18 7.89
N GLY A 189 -14.45 -12.27 8.86
CA GLY A 189 -14.53 -12.57 10.30
C GLY A 189 -13.22 -13.13 10.88
N LEU A 190 -12.20 -13.37 10.07
CA LEU A 190 -10.86 -13.74 10.54
C LEU A 190 -10.11 -12.49 11.02
N ALA A 191 -9.39 -12.61 12.14
CA ALA A 191 -8.65 -11.50 12.72
C ALA A 191 -7.31 -11.93 13.32
N VAL A 192 -6.33 -11.03 13.26
CA VAL A 192 -5.05 -11.12 13.97
C VAL A 192 -5.05 -10.04 15.05
N ALA A 193 -4.98 -10.45 16.31
CA ALA A 193 -5.02 -9.53 17.46
C ALA A 193 -6.20 -8.53 17.38
N THR A 194 -7.38 -9.01 16.96
CA THR A 194 -8.64 -8.25 16.74
C THR A 194 -8.70 -7.36 15.50
N ILE A 195 -7.61 -7.22 14.74
CA ILE A 195 -7.60 -6.51 13.45
C ILE A 195 -7.98 -7.51 12.35
N PRO A 196 -8.89 -7.17 11.42
CA PRO A 196 -9.24 -8.07 10.31
C PRO A 196 -8.02 -8.49 9.49
N ILE A 197 -7.96 -9.75 9.08
CA ILE A 197 -6.81 -10.29 8.33
C ILE A 197 -6.59 -9.57 6.99
N GLU A 198 -7.68 -9.09 6.39
CA GLU A 198 -7.73 -8.39 5.12
C GLU A 198 -6.88 -7.13 5.12
N GLU A 199 -6.75 -6.46 6.27
CA GLU A 199 -5.89 -5.28 6.42
C GLU A 199 -4.42 -5.65 6.19
N PHE A 200 -3.98 -6.78 6.76
CA PHE A 200 -2.61 -7.29 6.59
C PHE A 200 -2.37 -7.84 5.18
N VAL A 201 -3.37 -8.51 4.62
CA VAL A 201 -3.31 -9.01 3.23
C VAL A 201 -3.23 -7.85 2.25
N TRP A 202 -4.03 -6.80 2.45
CA TRP A 202 -4.04 -5.62 1.60
C TRP A 202 -2.72 -4.88 1.64
N ILE A 203 -2.18 -4.57 2.83
CA ILE A 203 -0.89 -3.86 2.92
C ILE A 203 0.27 -4.73 2.42
N GLY A 204 0.19 -6.05 2.63
CA GLY A 204 1.15 -7.00 2.08
C GLY A 204 1.14 -6.98 0.55
N ALA A 205 -0.04 -7.15 -0.06
CA ALA A 205 -0.19 -7.11 -1.51
C ALA A 205 0.24 -5.74 -2.10
N PHE A 206 -0.13 -4.64 -1.45
CA PHE A 206 0.32 -3.30 -1.81
C PHE A 206 1.84 -3.21 -1.79
N SER A 207 2.47 -3.65 -0.71
CA SER A 207 3.92 -3.58 -0.59
C SER A 207 4.66 -4.49 -1.56
N LEU A 208 4.13 -5.68 -1.83
CA LEU A 208 4.67 -6.59 -2.85
C LEU A 208 4.67 -5.93 -4.23
N TYR A 209 3.55 -5.31 -4.60
CA TYR A 209 3.40 -4.69 -5.90
C TYR A 209 4.24 -3.42 -6.05
N TRP A 210 4.36 -2.62 -4.99
CA TRP A 210 5.15 -1.39 -4.99
C TRP A 210 6.66 -1.61 -4.93
N ALA A 211 7.10 -2.76 -4.42
CA ALA A 211 8.52 -3.06 -4.21
C ALA A 211 9.39 -2.91 -5.47
N PRO A 212 9.04 -3.43 -6.67
CA PRO A 212 9.91 -3.33 -7.84
C PRO A 212 9.66 -2.10 -8.74
N LEU A 213 8.62 -1.29 -8.48
CA LEU A 213 8.15 -0.29 -9.46
C LEU A 213 9.23 0.72 -9.82
N TYR A 214 9.89 1.29 -8.81
CA TYR A 214 10.95 2.27 -9.06
C TYR A 214 12.09 1.70 -9.90
N GLU A 215 12.52 0.47 -9.60
CA GLU A 215 13.59 -0.21 -10.33
C GLU A 215 13.23 -0.46 -11.78
N ILE A 216 11.97 -0.85 -12.06
CA ILE A 216 11.45 -1.01 -13.42
C ILE A 216 11.51 0.33 -14.19
N TRP A 217 11.08 1.43 -13.56
CA TRP A 217 11.05 2.75 -14.19
C TRP A 217 12.42 3.43 -14.29
N ARG A 218 13.36 3.15 -13.37
CA ARG A 218 14.70 3.76 -13.33
C ARG A 218 15.58 3.29 -14.48
N GLY A 219 15.45 2.04 -14.92
CA GLY A 219 16.20 1.50 -16.07
C GLY A 219 17.74 1.58 -15.97
N ARG A 220 18.33 1.67 -14.78
CA ARG A 220 19.80 1.67 -14.59
C ARG A 220 20.28 0.31 -14.08
N TYR A 221 21.12 -0.34 -14.87
CA TYR A 221 21.68 -1.68 -14.67
C TYR A 221 23.16 -1.61 -14.29
N PRO A 222 23.70 -2.63 -13.61
CA PRO A 222 25.14 -2.90 -13.66
C PRO A 222 25.56 -3.01 -15.12
N ARG A 223 26.62 -2.30 -15.50
CA ARG A 223 27.32 -2.62 -16.75
C ARG A 223 28.02 -3.94 -16.49
N LEU A 224 27.65 -4.97 -17.24
CA LEU A 224 28.53 -6.13 -17.44
C LEU A 224 29.82 -5.66 -18.10
#